data_AF-A0A0B1ST98-F1
#
_entry.id   AF-A0A0B1ST98-F1
#
_cell.length_a   1.000
_cell.length_b   1.000
_cell.length_c   1.000
_cell.angle_alpha   90.00
_cell.angle_beta   90.00
_cell.angle_gamma   90.00
#
_symmetry.space_group_name_H-M   'P 1'
#
loop_
_entity.id
_entity.type
_entity.pdbx_description
1 polymer ?
#
loop_
_entity_poly.entity_id
_entity_poly.type
_entity_poly.pdbx_seq_one_letter_code
_entity_poly.pdbx_strand_id
1 'polypeptide(L)'
;MLLNGIGVLLPWNMFITIAPNYYVEYWFTVDGNKTSYAKSFMSALGISAQIPNFCAGFINVLQIIGGSLMIRIVSPLIVNCLNVIAILALIIFQDPSEDGDNALVLHSITCYYYDHERFKWSLPAMHWFYIVSLVIIMIMNASNGLYQNSVFGLAADFPATYTNALVVGTNISGTFISVLAVVTTAGQSYPLQHKVRMSLPRR
;
A
#
# COMPACT_ATOMS: atom_id res chain seq x y z
N MET A 1 4.26 -3.26 -24.25
CA MET A 1 3.43 -4.01 -23.27
C MET A 1 4.20 -4.43 -22.02
N LEU A 2 5.46 -4.87 -22.12
CA LEU A 2 6.29 -5.20 -20.94
C LEU A 2 6.32 -4.08 -19.88
N LEU A 3 6.68 -2.86 -20.28
CA LEU A 3 6.77 -1.70 -19.37
C LEU A 3 5.41 -1.33 -18.73
N ASN A 4 4.31 -1.52 -19.48
CA ASN A 4 2.95 -1.34 -19.00
C ASN A 4 2.61 -2.34 -17.87
N GLY A 5 3.04 -3.61 -18.01
CA GLY A 5 2.90 -4.62 -16.97
C GLY A 5 3.71 -4.32 -15.71
N ILE A 6 4.90 -3.72 -15.87
CA ILE A 6 5.74 -3.31 -14.74
C ILE A 6 5.10 -2.11 -14.00
N GLY A 7 4.74 -1.06 -14.72
CA GLY A 7 4.41 0.24 -14.12
C GLY A 7 3.14 0.25 -13.25
N VAL A 8 2.13 -0.57 -13.57
CA VAL A 8 0.87 -0.55 -12.82
C VAL A 8 0.86 -1.41 -11.57
N LEU A 9 1.57 -2.55 -11.59
CA LEU A 9 1.58 -3.43 -10.41
C LEU A 9 2.69 -3.08 -9.43
N LEU A 10 3.67 -2.25 -9.82
CA LEU A 10 4.77 -1.85 -8.93
C LEU A 10 4.26 -1.12 -7.66
N PRO A 11 3.37 -0.11 -7.72
CA PRO A 11 2.81 0.52 -6.52
C PRO A 11 2.14 -0.48 -5.56
N TRP A 12 1.31 -1.37 -6.10
CA TRP A 12 0.61 -2.37 -5.31
C TRP A 12 1.57 -3.36 -4.67
N ASN A 13 2.53 -3.86 -5.45
CA ASN A 13 3.54 -4.80 -4.98
C ASN A 13 4.40 -4.16 -3.88
N MET A 14 4.80 -2.89 -4.02
CA MET A 14 5.52 -2.16 -2.99
C MET A 14 4.68 -2.01 -1.71
N PHE A 15 3.39 -1.70 -1.86
CA PHE A 15 2.49 -1.52 -0.72
C PHE A 15 2.30 -2.81 0.09
N ILE A 16 1.99 -3.95 -0.55
CA ILE A 16 1.76 -5.22 0.17
C ILE A 16 3.00 -5.70 0.93
N THR A 17 4.19 -5.35 0.44
CA THR A 17 5.46 -5.73 1.04
C THR A 17 5.75 -4.93 2.31
N ILE A 18 5.41 -3.63 2.34
CA ILE A 18 5.62 -2.77 3.52
C ILE A 18 4.47 -2.87 4.53
N ALA A 19 3.27 -3.25 4.08
CA ALA A 19 2.06 -3.37 4.89
C ALA A 19 2.24 -4.10 6.24
N PRO A 20 2.83 -5.30 6.32
CA PRO A 20 2.96 -6.02 7.60
C PRO A 20 3.85 -5.28 8.60
N ASN A 21 5.02 -4.79 8.18
CA ASN A 21 5.96 -4.16 9.10
C ASN A 21 5.47 -2.76 9.53
N TYR A 22 4.95 -1.97 8.59
CA TYR A 22 4.56 -0.58 8.87
C TYR A 22 3.17 -0.46 9.50
N TYR A 23 2.15 -1.13 8.95
CA TYR A 23 0.79 -0.98 9.48
C TYR A 23 0.54 -1.89 10.67
N VAL A 24 0.90 -3.17 10.59
CA VAL A 24 0.57 -4.16 11.63
C VAL A 24 1.51 -4.03 12.82
N GLU A 25 2.82 -4.07 12.58
CA GLU A 25 3.81 -4.10 13.65
C GLU A 25 4.14 -2.70 14.19
N TYR A 26 4.25 -1.68 13.35
CA TYR A 26 4.59 -0.33 13.80
C TYR A 26 3.37 0.51 14.20
N TRP A 27 2.26 0.48 13.45
CA TRP A 27 1.11 1.38 13.70
C TRP A 27 -0.03 0.77 14.54
N PHE A 28 -0.19 -0.55 14.57
CA PHE A 28 -1.29 -1.22 15.29
C PHE A 28 -0.85 -2.11 16.47
N THR A 29 0.41 -2.05 16.89
CA THR A 29 0.92 -2.81 18.06
C THR A 29 1.24 -1.88 19.23
N VAL A 30 0.49 -2.01 20.33
CA VAL A 30 0.69 -1.21 21.54
C VAL A 30 1.48 -2.04 22.56
N ASP A 31 2.59 -1.51 23.08
CA ASP A 31 3.38 -2.14 24.14
C ASP A 31 3.75 -3.62 23.87
N GLY A 32 4.03 -3.96 22.61
CA GLY A 32 4.35 -5.33 22.18
C GLY A 32 3.13 -6.28 22.04
N ASN A 33 1.93 -5.83 22.40
CA ASN A 33 0.70 -6.57 22.23
C ASN A 33 -0.04 -6.18 20.94
N LYS A 34 -0.25 -7.16 20.06
CA LYS A 34 -1.00 -6.97 18.80
C LYS A 34 -2.46 -6.67 19.09
N THR A 35 -2.91 -5.47 18.72
CA THR A 35 -4.32 -5.06 18.85
C THR A 35 -5.24 -5.86 17.92
N SER A 36 -6.56 -5.75 18.11
CA SER A 36 -7.54 -6.38 17.20
C SER A 36 -7.41 -5.87 15.74
N TYR A 37 -7.05 -4.59 15.58
CA TYR A 37 -6.77 -3.98 14.27
C TYR A 37 -5.57 -4.63 13.58
N ALA A 38 -4.45 -4.83 14.30
CA ALA A 38 -3.26 -5.49 13.75
C ALA A 38 -3.56 -6.89 13.21
N LYS A 39 -4.32 -7.69 13.97
CA LYS A 39 -4.68 -9.06 13.58
C LYS A 39 -5.62 -9.12 12.38
N SER A 40 -6.49 -8.11 12.24
CA SER A 40 -7.52 -8.07 11.20
C SER A 40 -7.07 -7.34 9.94
N PHE A 41 -6.06 -6.45 10.02
CA PHE A 41 -5.67 -5.56 8.94
C PHE A 41 -5.25 -6.31 7.67
N MET A 42 -4.43 -7.36 7.78
CA MET A 42 -3.98 -8.11 6.59
C MET A 42 -5.14 -8.81 5.87
N SER A 43 -6.09 -9.35 6.63
CA SER A 43 -7.31 -9.95 6.07
C SER A 43 -8.20 -8.89 5.42
N ALA A 44 -8.43 -7.77 6.12
CA ALA A 44 -9.22 -6.66 5.61
C ALA A 44 -8.59 -6.04 4.35
N LEU A 45 -7.27 -5.85 4.33
CA LEU A 45 -6.51 -5.39 3.17
C LEU A 45 -6.72 -6.32 1.97
N GLY A 46 -6.65 -7.64 2.18
CA GLY A 46 -6.91 -8.62 1.12
C GLY A 46 -8.34 -8.53 0.57
N ILE A 47 -9.34 -8.46 1.45
CA ILE A 47 -10.76 -8.36 1.06
C ILE A 47 -11.04 -7.04 0.34
N SER A 48 -10.59 -5.92 0.94
CA SER A 48 -10.69 -4.58 0.38
C SER A 48 -9.91 -4.41 -0.93
N ALA A 49 -8.87 -5.20 -1.19
CA ALA A 49 -8.20 -5.20 -2.48
C ALA A 49 -8.96 -6.00 -3.54
N GLN A 50 -9.41 -7.20 -3.21
CA GLN A 50 -9.96 -8.14 -4.18
C GLN A 50 -11.38 -7.77 -4.65
N ILE A 51 -12.24 -7.28 -3.74
CA ILE A 51 -13.61 -6.89 -4.08
C ILE A 51 -13.66 -5.79 -5.16
N PRO A 52 -13.01 -4.63 -4.98
CA PRO A 52 -13.06 -3.57 -5.98
C PRO A 52 -12.37 -3.96 -7.29
N ASN A 53 -11.29 -4.75 -7.23
CA ASN A 53 -10.64 -5.28 -8.44
C ASN A 53 -11.62 -6.15 -9.25
N PHE A 54 -12.32 -7.06 -8.59
CA PHE A 54 -13.36 -7.89 -9.21
C PHE A 54 -14.53 -7.05 -9.75
N CYS A 55 -15.08 -6.13 -8.95
CA CYS A 55 -16.20 -5.29 -9.35
C CYS A 55 -15.85 -4.39 -10.54
N ALA A 56 -14.69 -3.73 -10.49
CA ALA A 56 -14.22 -2.89 -11.58
C ALA A 56 -13.95 -3.71 -12.84
N GLY A 57 -13.39 -4.91 -12.67
CA GLY A 57 -13.19 -5.84 -13.76
C GLY A 57 -14.50 -6.28 -14.42
N PHE A 58 -15.50 -6.61 -13.61
CA PHE A 58 -16.84 -6.99 -14.04
C PHE A 58 -17.56 -5.83 -14.77
N ILE A 59 -17.51 -4.62 -14.22
CA ILE A 59 -18.07 -3.40 -14.84
C ILE A 59 -17.42 -3.11 -16.20
N ASN A 60 -16.11 -3.32 -16.33
CA ASN A 60 -15.40 -3.13 -17.60
C ASN A 60 -15.81 -4.17 -18.65
N VAL A 61 -15.95 -5.45 -18.25
CA VAL A 61 -16.42 -6.53 -19.13
C VAL A 61 -17.85 -6.29 -19.61
N LEU A 62 -18.74 -5.76 -18.75
CA LEU A 62 -20.10 -5.40 -19.13
C LEU A 62 -20.18 -4.18 -20.08
N GLN A 63 -19.05 -3.63 -20.53
CA GLN A 63 -18.95 -2.43 -21.38
C GLN A 63 -19.70 -1.19 -20.84
N ILE A 64 -20.00 -1.15 -19.53
CA ILE A 64 -20.77 -0.06 -18.92
C ILE A 64 -19.99 1.28 -19.00
N ILE A 65 -18.66 1.22 -18.95
CA ILE A 65 -17.81 2.38 -19.17
C ILE A 65 -17.58 2.51 -20.68
N GLY A 66 -18.32 3.39 -21.36
CA GLY A 66 -18.05 3.80 -22.74
C GLY A 66 -16.91 4.82 -22.80
N GLY A 67 -15.98 4.68 -23.74
CA GLY A 67 -14.83 5.60 -23.89
C GLY A 67 -13.65 4.98 -24.64
N SER A 68 -12.71 5.82 -25.10
CA SER A 68 -11.54 5.38 -25.86
C SER A 68 -10.59 4.54 -25.00
N LEU A 69 -10.03 3.49 -25.60
CA LEU A 69 -9.14 2.52 -24.94
C LEU A 69 -7.92 3.18 -24.29
N MET A 70 -7.39 4.23 -24.90
CA MET A 70 -6.28 5.03 -24.37
C MET A 70 -6.64 5.72 -23.05
N ILE A 71 -7.85 6.28 -22.91
CA ILE A 71 -8.29 6.90 -21.66
C ILE A 71 -8.40 5.85 -20.55
N ARG A 72 -8.86 4.63 -20.85
CA ARG A 72 -8.96 3.55 -19.86
C ARG A 72 -7.62 2.98 -19.40
N ILE A 73 -6.55 3.22 -20.14
CA ILE A 73 -5.18 2.79 -19.78
C ILE A 73 -4.46 3.92 -19.05
N VAL A 74 -4.58 5.16 -19.54
CA VAL A 74 -3.88 6.32 -18.97
C VAL A 74 -4.53 6.78 -17.66
N SER A 75 -5.86 6.74 -17.53
CA SER A 75 -6.54 7.23 -16.32
C SER A 75 -6.17 6.43 -15.07
N PRO A 76 -6.20 5.07 -15.08
CA PRO A 76 -5.75 4.30 -13.94
C PRO A 76 -4.27 4.48 -13.62
N LEU A 77 -3.43 4.72 -14.62
CA LEU A 77 -2.00 4.99 -14.42
C LEU A 77 -1.80 6.29 -13.63
N ILE A 78 -2.51 7.36 -14.01
CA ILE A 78 -2.49 8.64 -13.30
C ILE A 78 -3.02 8.47 -11.87
N VAL A 79 -4.15 7.78 -11.70
CA VAL A 79 -4.73 7.52 -10.39
C VAL A 79 -3.77 6.73 -9.51
N ASN A 80 -3.05 5.76 -10.05
CA ASN A 80 -2.03 5.01 -9.30
C ASN A 80 -0.84 5.87 -8.89
N CYS A 81 -0.35 6.75 -9.76
CA CYS A 81 0.70 7.71 -9.39
C CYS A 81 0.22 8.64 -8.26
N LEU A 82 -1.02 9.14 -8.33
CA LEU A 82 -1.60 9.96 -7.27
C LEU A 82 -1.82 9.18 -5.97
N ASN A 83 -2.23 7.91 -6.04
CA ASN A 83 -2.39 7.05 -4.86
C ASN A 83 -1.05 6.82 -4.15
N VAL A 84 0.05 6.62 -4.89
CA VAL A 84 1.38 6.52 -4.28
C VAL A 84 1.73 7.80 -3.54
N ILE A 85 1.50 8.96 -4.18
CA ILE A 85 1.74 10.26 -3.54
C ILE A 85 0.84 10.43 -2.30
N ALA A 86 -0.43 10.01 -2.36
CA ALA A 86 -1.36 10.09 -1.24
C ALA A 86 -0.96 9.19 -0.07
N ILE A 87 -0.46 7.98 -0.35
CA ILE A 87 0.06 7.06 0.68
C ILE A 87 1.33 7.63 1.31
N LEU A 88 2.27 8.15 0.49
CA LEU A 88 3.49 8.79 0.98
C LEU A 88 3.18 10.04 1.80
N ALA A 89 2.24 10.86 1.35
CA ALA A 89 1.76 12.02 2.09
C ALA A 89 1.11 11.58 3.40
N LEU A 90 0.27 10.54 3.40
CA LEU A 90 -0.30 9.99 4.63
C LEU A 90 0.78 9.52 5.60
N ILE A 91 1.82 8.85 5.11
CA ILE A 91 2.93 8.40 5.94
C ILE A 91 3.64 9.62 6.54
N ILE A 92 4.08 10.57 5.71
CA ILE A 92 4.86 11.74 6.14
C ILE A 92 4.07 12.67 7.07
N PHE A 93 2.81 12.98 6.72
CA PHE A 93 1.98 13.87 7.53
C PHE A 93 1.42 13.20 8.78
N GLN A 94 1.36 11.87 8.79
CA GLN A 94 0.88 11.06 9.91
C GLN A 94 2.01 10.17 10.44
N ASP A 95 3.24 10.69 10.52
CA ASP A 95 4.33 10.00 11.20
C ASP A 95 4.08 10.07 12.71
N PRO A 96 4.21 8.96 13.46
CA PRO A 96 4.10 8.98 14.92
C PRO A 96 5.44 9.39 15.56
N SER A 97 6.26 10.17 14.85
CA SER A 97 7.54 10.70 15.32
C SER A 97 7.33 11.78 16.39
N GLU A 98 8.25 11.82 17.36
CA GLU A 98 8.15 12.54 18.64
C GLU A 98 8.08 14.08 18.55
N ASP A 99 8.30 14.67 17.38
CA ASP A 99 8.32 16.13 17.21
C ASP A 99 6.97 16.62 16.68
N GLY A 100 6.02 16.75 17.61
CA GLY A 100 4.71 17.30 17.35
C GLY A 100 4.80 18.79 17.02
N ASP A 101 4.56 19.15 15.75
CA ASP A 101 4.18 20.53 15.41
C ASP A 101 3.29 20.69 14.16
N ASN A 102 2.88 19.60 13.48
CA ASN A 102 2.16 19.71 12.19
C ASN A 102 0.79 19.01 12.11
N ALA A 103 0.09 18.78 13.23
CA ALA A 103 -1.23 18.12 13.24
C ALA A 103 -2.43 19.11 13.20
N LEU A 104 -2.57 19.86 12.11
CA LEU A 104 -3.80 20.58 11.71
C LEU A 104 -4.71 19.57 10.97
N VAL A 105 -5.95 19.22 11.33
CA VAL A 105 -7.12 20.04 11.71
C VAL A 105 -8.09 19.28 12.66
N LEU A 106 -7.76 18.07 13.14
CA LEU A 106 -8.66 17.28 14.02
C LEU A 106 -8.26 17.25 15.50
N HIS A 107 -7.20 17.97 15.90
CA HIS A 107 -6.66 17.93 17.26
C HIS A 107 -7.40 18.75 18.32
N SER A 108 -8.34 19.63 17.96
CA SER A 108 -8.87 20.61 18.92
C SER A 108 -9.98 20.11 19.86
N ILE A 109 -10.69 19.02 19.56
CA ILE A 109 -11.87 18.62 20.37
C ILE A 109 -11.57 17.49 21.38
N THR A 110 -10.46 16.74 21.22
CA THR A 110 -10.10 15.63 22.13
C THR A 110 -8.89 15.92 23.03
N CYS A 111 -8.10 16.97 22.73
CA CYS A 111 -6.80 17.21 23.37
C CYS A 111 -6.82 17.96 24.71
N TYR A 112 -7.98 18.32 25.26
CA TYR A 112 -7.99 19.03 26.56
C TYR A 112 -7.71 18.11 27.77
N TYR A 113 -7.61 16.78 27.60
CA TYR A 113 -7.56 15.83 28.73
C TYR A 113 -6.54 14.69 28.65
N TYR A 114 -5.70 14.56 27.60
CA TYR A 114 -4.93 13.33 27.36
C TYR A 114 -3.44 13.54 27.10
N ASP A 115 -2.64 12.75 27.80
CA ASP A 115 -1.17 12.64 27.80
C ASP A 115 -0.60 12.39 26.39
N HIS A 116 0.47 13.13 26.03
CA HIS A 116 1.03 13.27 24.68
C HIS A 116 1.58 11.95 24.11
N GLU A 117 2.03 11.02 24.97
CA GLU A 117 2.59 9.73 24.51
C GLU A 117 1.54 8.64 24.23
N ARG A 118 0.37 8.71 24.88
CA ARG A 118 -0.75 7.76 24.66
C ARG A 118 -1.69 8.20 23.54
N PHE A 119 -1.54 9.42 23.02
CA PHE A 119 -2.35 9.97 21.93
C PHE A 119 -2.16 9.21 20.61
N LYS A 120 -0.94 8.74 20.32
CA LYS A 120 -0.58 7.93 19.13
C LYS A 120 -1.43 6.67 18.99
N TRP A 121 -1.91 6.17 20.13
CA TRP A 121 -2.69 4.94 20.25
C TRP A 121 -4.14 5.18 20.68
N SER A 122 -4.62 6.42 20.55
CA SER A 122 -6.01 6.74 20.82
C SER A 122 -6.90 5.95 19.85
N LEU A 123 -7.83 5.16 20.40
CA LEU A 123 -8.82 4.37 19.65
C LEU A 123 -9.40 5.10 18.41
N PRO A 124 -9.82 6.39 18.49
CA PRO A 124 -10.30 7.13 17.32
C PRO A 124 -9.22 7.36 16.24
N ALA A 125 -7.96 7.62 16.61
CA ALA A 125 -6.88 7.84 15.66
C ALA A 125 -6.48 6.55 14.92
N MET A 126 -6.39 5.42 15.63
CA MET A 126 -6.15 4.12 15.00
C MET A 126 -7.26 3.75 14.02
N HIS A 127 -8.52 3.94 14.44
CA HIS A 127 -9.67 3.62 13.61
C HIS A 127 -9.72 4.49 12.35
N TRP A 128 -9.48 5.79 12.48
CA TRP A 128 -9.41 6.72 11.35
C TRP A 128 -8.34 6.30 10.32
N PHE A 129 -7.10 6.09 10.78
CA PHE A 129 -6.00 5.69 9.89
C PHE A 129 -6.27 4.34 9.22
N TYR A 130 -6.86 3.39 9.94
CA TYR A 130 -7.28 2.09 9.43
C TYR A 130 -8.27 2.23 8.26
N ILE A 131 -9.34 3.02 8.43
CA ILE A 131 -10.37 3.20 7.41
C ILE A 131 -9.83 3.96 6.20
N VAL A 132 -9.12 5.08 6.41
CA VAL A 132 -8.57 5.89 5.30
C VAL A 132 -7.61 5.06 4.44
N SER A 133 -6.73 4.29 5.08
CA SER A 133 -5.77 3.44 4.37
C SER A 133 -6.49 2.37 3.52
N LEU A 134 -7.51 1.71 4.08
CA LEU A 134 -8.31 0.73 3.34
C LEU A 134 -9.06 1.36 2.16
N VAL A 135 -9.60 2.56 2.29
CA VAL A 135 -10.28 3.27 1.20
C VAL A 135 -9.32 3.57 0.05
N ILE A 136 -8.10 4.04 0.34
CA ILE A 136 -7.08 4.30 -0.71
C ILE A 136 -6.69 3.00 -1.41
N ILE A 137 -6.52 1.91 -0.65
CA ILE A 137 -6.24 0.59 -1.21
C ILE A 137 -7.38 0.11 -2.11
N MET A 138 -8.63 0.35 -1.73
CA MET A 138 -9.80 0.01 -2.54
C MET A 138 -9.80 0.76 -3.88
N ILE A 139 -9.50 2.06 -3.87
CA ILE A 139 -9.43 2.90 -5.08
C ILE A 139 -8.27 2.45 -5.97
N MET A 140 -7.11 2.16 -5.37
CA MET A 140 -5.94 1.65 -6.10
C MET A 140 -6.26 0.30 -6.76
N ASN A 141 -6.91 -0.63 -6.05
CA ASN A 141 -7.24 -1.94 -6.61
C ASN A 141 -8.36 -1.91 -7.65
N ALA A 142 -9.35 -1.01 -7.50
CA ALA A 142 -10.33 -0.74 -8.56
C ALA A 142 -9.63 -0.28 -9.84
N SER A 143 -8.70 0.68 -9.71
CA SER A 143 -7.92 1.22 -10.82
C SER A 143 -7.04 0.16 -11.48
N ASN A 144 -6.38 -0.68 -10.67
CA ASN A 144 -5.58 -1.82 -11.14
C ASN A 144 -6.43 -2.82 -11.95
N GLY A 145 -7.66 -3.11 -11.51
CA GLY A 145 -8.58 -3.98 -12.23
C GLY A 145 -9.04 -3.41 -13.56
N LEU A 146 -9.38 -2.12 -13.61
CA LEU A 146 -9.70 -1.43 -14.86
C LEU A 146 -8.53 -1.45 -15.83
N TYR A 147 -7.32 -1.19 -15.34
CA TYR A 147 -6.12 -1.18 -16.16
C TYR A 147 -5.81 -2.56 -16.73
N GLN A 148 -5.73 -3.59 -15.88
CA GLN A 148 -5.39 -4.94 -16.32
C GLN A 148 -6.37 -5.40 -17.39
N ASN A 149 -7.67 -5.26 -17.15
CA ASN A 149 -8.69 -5.68 -18.12
C ASN A 149 -8.60 -4.89 -19.43
N SER A 150 -8.31 -3.59 -19.38
CA SER A 150 -8.18 -2.76 -20.59
C SER A 150 -6.91 -3.08 -21.38
N VAL A 151 -5.79 -3.32 -20.71
CA VAL A 151 -4.52 -3.66 -21.37
C VAL A 151 -4.53 -5.08 -21.92
N PHE A 152 -5.15 -6.05 -21.23
CA PHE A 152 -5.39 -7.38 -21.79
C PHE A 152 -6.34 -7.33 -22.98
N GLY A 153 -7.37 -6.47 -22.94
CA GLY A 153 -8.23 -6.18 -24.10
C GLY A 153 -7.45 -5.62 -25.29
N LEU A 154 -6.57 -4.64 -25.06
CA LEU A 154 -5.69 -4.10 -26.11
C LEU A 154 -4.68 -5.14 -26.62
N ALA A 155 -4.12 -5.96 -25.73
CA ALA A 155 -3.12 -6.96 -26.10
C ALA A 155 -3.72 -8.11 -26.92
N ALA A 156 -5.03 -8.36 -26.83
CA ALA A 156 -5.74 -9.36 -27.62
C ALA A 156 -5.79 -9.02 -29.12
N ASP A 157 -5.71 -7.74 -29.49
CA ASP A 157 -5.66 -7.30 -30.89
C ASP A 157 -4.29 -7.56 -31.54
N PHE A 158 -3.27 -7.88 -30.74
CA PHE A 158 -1.90 -8.13 -31.19
C PHE A 158 -1.51 -9.61 -31.06
N PRO A 159 -0.43 -10.06 -31.72
CA PRO A 159 0.09 -11.42 -31.55
C PRO A 159 0.32 -11.76 -30.06
N ALA A 160 0.08 -13.03 -29.69
CA ALA A 160 0.15 -13.51 -28.30
C ALA A 160 1.47 -13.19 -27.57
N THR A 161 2.56 -12.93 -28.29
CA THR A 161 3.84 -12.44 -27.76
C THR A 161 3.68 -11.18 -26.91
N TYR A 162 2.75 -10.27 -27.24
CA TYR A 162 2.52 -9.04 -26.48
C TYR A 162 1.83 -9.28 -25.13
N THR A 163 0.87 -10.21 -25.08
CA THR A 163 0.25 -10.67 -23.83
C THR A 163 1.25 -11.38 -22.94
N ASN A 164 2.09 -12.25 -23.52
CA ASN A 164 3.17 -12.91 -22.78
C ASN A 164 4.16 -11.89 -22.20
N ALA A 165 4.53 -10.87 -22.97
CA ALA A 165 5.37 -9.78 -22.49
C ALA A 165 4.71 -8.99 -21.34
N LEU A 166 3.39 -8.79 -21.37
CA LEU A 166 2.67 -8.13 -20.28
C LEU A 166 2.77 -8.94 -18.98
N VAL A 167 2.49 -10.25 -19.04
CA VAL A 167 2.56 -11.17 -17.88
C VAL A 167 4.00 -11.30 -17.35
N VAL A 168 5.00 -11.32 -18.23
CA VAL A 168 6.41 -11.30 -17.80
C VAL A 168 6.72 -10.00 -17.07
N GLY A 169 6.20 -8.87 -17.54
CA GLY A 169 6.39 -7.56 -16.89
C GLY A 169 5.81 -7.50 -15.49
N THR A 170 4.61 -8.06 -15.28
CA THR A 170 3.99 -8.12 -13.95
C THR A 170 4.82 -8.97 -12.98
N ASN A 171 5.32 -10.12 -13.44
CA ASN A 171 6.15 -11.00 -12.62
C ASN A 171 7.49 -10.36 -12.25
N ILE A 172 8.15 -9.69 -13.20
CA ILE A 172 9.40 -8.96 -12.96
C ILE A 172 9.22 -7.90 -11.86
N SER A 173 8.11 -7.16 -11.87
CA SER A 173 7.83 -6.16 -10.84
C SER A 173 7.74 -6.79 -9.44
N GLY A 174 7.10 -7.96 -9.30
CA GLY A 174 6.98 -8.66 -8.02
C GLY A 174 8.33 -9.20 -7.52
N THR A 175 9.14 -9.75 -8.42
CA THR A 175 10.50 -10.21 -8.07
C THR A 175 11.39 -9.04 -7.63
N PHE A 176 11.35 -7.92 -8.35
CA PHE A 176 12.12 -6.73 -8.01
C PHE A 176 11.76 -6.20 -6.62
N ILE A 177 10.47 -6.06 -6.32
CA ILE A 177 10.02 -5.60 -4.99
C ILE A 177 10.39 -6.60 -3.90
N SER A 178 10.27 -7.91 -4.15
CA SER A 178 10.65 -8.94 -3.19
C SER A 178 12.14 -8.86 -2.82
N VAL A 179 13.02 -8.62 -3.81
CA VAL A 179 14.45 -8.42 -3.56
C VAL A 179 14.68 -7.16 -2.73
N LEU A 180 14.03 -6.04 -3.07
CA LEU A 180 14.13 -4.80 -2.29
C LEU A 180 13.66 -5.00 -0.85
N ALA A 181 12.61 -5.78 -0.62
CA ALA A 181 12.11 -6.11 0.70
C ALA A 181 13.17 -6.81 1.55
N VAL A 182 13.80 -7.85 0.99
CA VAL A 182 14.86 -8.62 1.65
C VAL A 182 16.06 -7.73 1.97
N VAL A 183 16.49 -6.92 1.00
CA VAL A 183 17.60 -5.99 1.19
C VAL A 183 17.30 -4.96 2.28
N THR A 184 16.07 -4.44 2.34
CA THR A 184 15.67 -3.44 3.34
C THR A 184 15.65 -4.05 4.74
N THR A 185 15.08 -5.24 4.90
CA THR A 185 15.05 -5.95 6.20
C THR A 185 16.46 -6.37 6.64
N ALA A 186 17.30 -6.84 5.72
CA ALA A 186 18.70 -7.15 6.01
C ALA A 186 19.46 -5.88 6.44
N GLY A 187 19.25 -4.75 5.74
CA GLY A 187 19.81 -3.45 6.07
C GLY A 187 19.50 -2.97 7.49
N GLN A 188 18.24 -3.10 7.91
CA GLN A 188 17.77 -2.73 9.27
C GLN A 188 18.29 -3.66 10.38
N SER A 189 18.70 -4.89 10.03
CA SER A 189 19.23 -5.85 11.01
C SER A 189 20.66 -5.51 11.48
N TYR A 190 21.46 -4.83 10.65
CA TYR A 190 22.85 -4.46 10.99
C TYR A 190 22.99 -3.51 12.20
N PRO A 191 22.22 -2.40 12.33
CA PRO A 191 22.37 -1.50 13.48
C PRO A 191 21.95 -2.13 14.83
N LEU A 192 20.97 -3.06 14.84
CA LEU A 192 20.53 -3.76 16.05
C LEU A 192 21.56 -4.80 16.52
N GLN A 193 22.14 -5.57 15.59
CA GLN A 193 23.21 -6.53 15.94
C GLN A 193 24.47 -5.81 16.43
N HIS A 194 24.78 -4.63 15.89
CA HIS A 194 25.90 -3.81 16.37
C HIS A 194 25.70 -3.35 17.82
N LYS A 195 24.49 -2.89 18.20
CA LYS A 195 24.15 -2.53 19.60
C LYS A 195 24.21 -3.73 20.55
N VAL A 196 23.71 -4.91 20.14
CA VAL A 196 23.73 -6.14 20.96
C VAL A 196 25.15 -6.70 21.11
N ARG A 197 25.98 -6.62 20.08
CA ARG A 197 27.38 -7.10 20.14
C ARG A 197 28.27 -6.24 21.03
N MET A 198 27.92 -4.96 21.24
CA MET A 198 28.60 -4.07 22.18
C MET A 198 28.07 -4.15 23.62
N SER A 199 26.87 -4.68 23.85
CA SER A 199 26.31 -4.86 25.20
C SER A 199 26.65 -6.21 25.84
N LEU A 200 27.22 -7.15 25.08
CA LEU A 200 27.75 -8.40 25.62
C LEU A 200 29.06 -8.11 26.38
N PRO A 201 29.21 -8.53 27.65
CA PRO A 201 30.49 -8.43 28.33
C PRO A 201 31.52 -9.23 27.53
N ARG A 202 32.62 -8.56 27.13
CA ARG A 202 33.80 -9.25 26.61
C ARG A 202 34.24 -10.24 27.68
N ARG A 203 33.99 -11.52 27.47
CA ARG A 203 34.68 -12.58 28.21
C ARG A 203 36.14 -12.61 27.80
#